data_AF-A0A496PSR5-F1
#
_entry.id   AF-A0A496PSR5-F1
#
_cell.length_a   1.000
_cell.length_b   1.000
_cell.length_c   1.000
_cell.angle_alpha   90.00
_cell.angle_beta   90.00
_cell.angle_gamma   90.00
#
_symmetry.space_group_name_H-M   'P 1'
#
loop_
_entity.id
_entity.type
_entity.pdbx_description
1 polymer ?
#
loop_
_entity_poly.entity_id
_entity_poly.type
_entity_poly.pdbx_seq_one_letter_code
_entity_poly.pdbx_strand_id
1 'polypeptide(L)'
;MTPDAEKVKTAGMIPLEDYSEDIVGKVMRGRGISEDELCRESGVSKTELAALLRGEALEAPLRKVAPVLGLGADALVVCANKTWYPDQPDAFDGFDMANTPFHDMAVNAYVVWDPATSVAVVFDSGADSRPLLKTITDHG
;
A
#
# COMPACT_ATOMS: atom_id res chain seq x y z
N MET A 1 6.59 37.88 -17.04
CA MET A 1 6.70 37.32 -15.68
C MET A 1 5.99 35.98 -15.70
N THR A 2 6.71 34.96 -16.17
CA THR A 2 6.25 33.57 -16.21
C THR A 2 6.15 33.06 -14.77
N PRO A 3 5.06 32.39 -14.37
CA PRO A 3 5.01 31.76 -13.06
C PRO A 3 6.12 30.71 -12.97
N ASP A 4 6.88 30.75 -11.88
CA ASP A 4 7.97 29.82 -11.59
C ASP A 4 7.52 28.37 -11.70
N ALA A 5 8.08 27.66 -12.68
CA ALA A 5 7.99 26.21 -12.85
C ALA A 5 8.65 25.42 -11.69
N GLU A 6 9.11 26.10 -10.64
CA GLU A 6 9.72 25.51 -9.44
C GLU A 6 8.71 25.13 -8.33
N LYS A 7 7.40 25.38 -8.51
CA LYS A 7 6.36 24.94 -7.55
C LYS A 7 5.61 23.65 -7.91
N VAL A 8 6.20 22.79 -8.75
CA VAL A 8 5.59 21.49 -9.09
C VAL A 8 6.56 20.34 -8.78
N LYS A 9 7.27 20.32 -7.65
CA LYS A 9 8.11 19.16 -7.26
C LYS A 9 8.32 19.02 -5.76
N THR A 10 7.30 18.60 -5.01
CA THR A 10 7.45 17.72 -3.81
C THR A 10 6.08 17.21 -3.32
N ALA A 11 5.37 16.45 -4.15
CA ALA A 11 4.39 15.50 -3.61
C ALA A 11 5.21 14.24 -3.27
N GLY A 12 5.59 14.09 -2.00
CA GLY A 12 6.36 12.94 -1.51
C GLY A 12 5.61 11.63 -1.79
N MET A 13 6.34 10.56 -2.04
CA MET A 13 5.79 9.22 -2.22
C MET A 13 4.76 8.89 -1.11
N ILE A 14 3.56 8.48 -1.50
CA ILE A 14 2.53 8.02 -0.56
C ILE A 14 3.01 6.68 0.01
N PRO A 15 3.07 6.49 1.34
CA PRO A 15 3.47 5.21 1.90
C PRO A 15 2.60 4.06 1.38
N LEU A 16 3.21 2.89 1.16
CA LEU A 16 2.44 1.68 0.87
C LEU A 16 1.62 1.28 2.10
N GLU A 17 0.43 0.74 1.85
CA GLU A 17 -0.51 0.32 2.91
C GLU A 17 0.03 -0.85 3.74
N ASP A 18 0.60 -1.86 3.08
CA ASP A 18 1.09 -3.07 3.70
C ASP A 18 2.60 -3.26 3.51
N TYR A 19 3.30 -3.58 4.60
CA TYR A 19 4.69 -4.03 4.57
C TYR A 19 4.80 -5.54 4.86
N SER A 20 6.03 -6.05 4.91
CA SER A 20 6.30 -7.49 5.05
C SER A 20 5.66 -8.11 6.31
N GLU A 21 5.64 -7.38 7.41
CA GLU A 21 5.07 -7.75 8.69
C GLU A 21 3.54 -7.87 8.61
N ASP A 22 2.89 -6.97 7.88
CA ASP A 22 1.45 -7.02 7.62
C ASP A 22 1.11 -8.21 6.72
N ILE A 23 1.89 -8.42 5.65
CA ILE A 23 1.70 -9.54 4.73
C ILE A 23 1.84 -10.88 5.48
N VAL A 24 2.93 -11.06 6.24
CA VAL A 24 3.17 -12.27 7.04
C VAL A 24 2.04 -12.46 8.06
N GLY A 25 1.73 -11.42 8.84
CA GLY A 25 0.70 -11.47 9.88
C GLY A 25 -0.71 -11.73 9.32
N LYS A 26 -1.08 -11.12 8.19
CA LYS A 26 -2.37 -11.31 7.52
C LYS A 26 -2.52 -12.72 6.99
N VAL A 27 -1.47 -13.29 6.39
CA VAL A 27 -1.52 -14.67 5.89
C VAL A 27 -1.62 -15.67 7.05
N MET A 28 -0.85 -15.47 8.13
CA MET A 28 -0.95 -16.30 9.34
C MET A 28 -2.37 -16.28 9.90
N ARG A 29 -2.95 -15.08 10.11
CA ARG A 29 -4.33 -14.93 10.60
C ARG A 29 -5.36 -15.54 9.64
N GLY A 30 -5.25 -15.25 8.35
CA GLY A 30 -6.19 -15.72 7.32
C GLY A 30 -6.17 -17.23 7.12
N ARG A 31 -5.04 -17.88 7.37
CA ARG A 31 -4.88 -19.35 7.25
C ARG A 31 -4.92 -20.09 8.59
N GLY A 32 -5.04 -19.37 9.71
CA GLY A 32 -5.01 -19.97 11.05
C GLY A 32 -3.68 -20.61 11.45
N ILE A 33 -2.56 -20.18 10.84
CA ILE A 33 -1.22 -20.71 11.12
C ILE A 33 -0.68 -20.01 12.38
N SER A 34 -0.35 -20.79 13.40
CA SER A 34 0.25 -20.26 14.63
C SER A 34 1.75 -19.94 14.45
N GLU A 35 2.31 -19.11 15.34
CA GLU A 35 3.76 -18.84 15.36
C GLU A 35 4.59 -20.12 15.58
N ASP A 36 4.14 -21.00 16.46
CA ASP A 36 4.81 -22.29 16.75
C ASP A 36 4.79 -23.22 15.54
N GLU A 37 3.66 -23.28 14.83
CA GLU A 37 3.52 -24.03 13.59
C GLU A 37 4.44 -23.48 12.49
N LEU A 38 4.46 -22.16 12.29
CA LEU A 38 5.32 -21.53 11.30
C LEU A 38 6.80 -21.75 11.61
N CYS A 39 7.22 -21.63 12.88
CA CYS A 39 8.58 -21.93 13.30
C CYS A 39 8.95 -23.39 13.02
N ARG A 40 8.07 -24.33 13.36
CA ARG A 40 8.27 -25.77 13.14
C ARG A 40 8.42 -26.11 11.66
N GLU A 41 7.60 -25.53 10.79
CA GLU A 41 7.57 -25.88 9.37
C GLU A 41 8.62 -25.17 8.52
N SER A 42 8.96 -23.92 8.87
CA SER A 42 9.99 -23.16 8.16
C SER A 42 11.40 -23.35 8.73
N GLY A 43 11.51 -23.89 9.95
CA GLY A 43 12.79 -24.04 10.65
C GLY A 43 13.42 -22.70 11.06
N VAL A 44 12.62 -21.63 11.17
CA VAL A 44 13.05 -20.37 11.80
C VAL A 44 12.85 -20.44 13.31
N SER A 45 13.69 -19.75 14.04
CA SER A 45 13.55 -19.59 15.48
C SER A 45 12.41 -18.61 15.82
N LYS A 46 11.88 -18.71 17.05
CA LYS A 46 10.89 -17.75 17.57
C LYS A 46 11.42 -16.32 17.55
N THR A 47 12.70 -16.13 17.82
CA THR A 47 13.35 -14.81 17.80
C THR A 47 13.38 -14.23 16.39
N GLU A 48 13.73 -15.03 15.38
CA GLU A 48 13.69 -14.61 13.97
C GLU A 48 12.26 -14.29 13.54
N LEU A 49 11.28 -15.15 13.87
CA LEU A 49 9.88 -14.89 13.53
C LEU A 49 9.36 -13.60 14.18
N ALA A 50 9.67 -13.38 15.46
CA ALA A 50 9.27 -12.15 16.16
C ALA A 50 9.92 -10.90 15.53
N ALA A 51 11.13 -11.01 15.00
CA ALA A 51 11.78 -9.93 14.24
C ALA A 51 11.07 -9.64 12.91
N LEU A 52 10.70 -10.69 12.16
CA LEU A 52 9.91 -10.54 10.93
C LEU A 52 8.57 -9.84 11.19
N LEU A 53 7.87 -10.22 12.27
CA LEU A 53 6.59 -9.61 12.68
C LEU A 53 6.72 -8.17 13.21
N ARG A 54 7.94 -7.67 13.41
CA ARG A 54 8.25 -6.26 13.69
C ARG A 54 8.75 -5.48 12.46
N GLY A 55 8.77 -6.12 11.29
CA GLY A 55 9.23 -5.51 10.04
C GLY A 55 10.75 -5.54 9.84
N GLU A 56 11.50 -6.38 10.58
CA GLU A 56 12.94 -6.53 10.36
C GLU A 56 13.20 -7.33 9.07
N ALA A 57 14.02 -6.77 8.17
CA ALA A 57 14.32 -7.35 6.87
C ALA A 57 15.37 -8.49 6.94
N LEU A 58 15.04 -9.58 7.61
CA LEU A 58 15.91 -10.77 7.71
C LEU A 58 15.67 -11.69 6.50
N GLU A 59 16.45 -11.52 5.44
CA GLU A 59 16.24 -12.22 4.16
C GLU A 59 16.19 -13.76 4.30
N ALA A 60 17.15 -14.37 5.00
CA ALA A 60 17.18 -15.83 5.14
C ALA A 60 15.92 -16.37 5.86
N PRO A 61 15.49 -15.80 7.01
CA PRO A 61 14.18 -16.11 7.59
C PRO A 61 12.98 -15.85 6.68
N LEU A 62 12.92 -14.70 5.98
CA LEU A 62 11.82 -14.38 5.05
C LEU A 62 11.66 -15.44 3.96
N ARG A 63 12.79 -15.88 3.38
CA ARG A 63 12.80 -16.93 2.35
C ARG A 63 12.38 -18.30 2.88
N LYS A 64 12.60 -18.59 4.16
CA LYS A 64 12.15 -19.83 4.81
C LYS A 64 10.65 -19.82 5.10
N VAL A 65 10.10 -18.70 5.59
CA VAL A 65 8.66 -18.62 5.92
C VAL A 65 7.78 -18.49 4.69
N ALA A 66 8.26 -17.87 3.62
CA ALA A 66 7.51 -17.63 2.40
C ALA A 66 6.82 -18.89 1.83
N PRO A 67 7.51 -20.03 1.58
CA PRO A 67 6.86 -21.21 1.02
C PRO A 67 5.80 -21.83 1.96
N VAL A 68 6.02 -21.79 3.29
CA VAL A 68 5.04 -22.28 4.27
C VAL A 68 3.76 -21.44 4.22
N LEU A 69 3.92 -20.12 4.09
CA LEU A 69 2.83 -19.16 3.97
C LEU A 69 2.21 -19.11 2.57
N GLY A 70 2.79 -19.76 1.56
CA GLY A 70 2.32 -19.70 0.18
C GLY A 70 2.59 -18.35 -0.49
N LEU A 71 3.64 -17.66 -0.03
CA LEU A 71 4.08 -16.35 -0.51
C LEU A 71 5.26 -16.47 -1.49
N GLY A 72 5.39 -15.51 -2.39
CA GLY A 72 6.57 -15.37 -3.25
C GLY A 72 7.76 -14.84 -2.45
N ALA A 73 8.82 -15.65 -2.29
CA ALA A 73 9.97 -15.30 -1.47
C ALA A 73 10.68 -14.03 -1.93
N ASP A 74 10.91 -13.87 -3.24
CA ASP A 74 11.58 -12.67 -3.78
C ASP A 74 10.75 -11.41 -3.57
N ALA A 75 9.44 -11.46 -3.82
CA ALA A 75 8.54 -10.34 -3.57
C ALA A 75 8.52 -9.96 -2.09
N LEU A 76 8.47 -10.95 -1.19
CA LEU A 76 8.46 -10.69 0.25
C LEU A 76 9.77 -10.03 0.73
N VAL A 77 10.92 -10.45 0.19
CA VAL A 77 12.23 -9.82 0.46
C VAL A 77 12.28 -8.39 -0.07
N VAL A 78 11.75 -8.14 -1.26
CA VAL A 78 11.64 -6.80 -1.86
C VAL A 78 10.76 -5.88 -1.00
N CYS A 79 9.60 -6.38 -0.55
CA CYS A 79 8.70 -5.67 0.37
C CYS A 79 9.38 -5.33 1.69
N ALA A 80 10.07 -6.30 2.32
CA ALA A 80 10.76 -6.07 3.60
C ALA A 80 11.88 -5.03 3.49
N ASN A 81 12.60 -5.01 2.38
CA ASN A 81 13.64 -4.02 2.11
C ASN A 81 13.09 -2.66 1.64
N LYS A 82 11.76 -2.53 1.42
CA LYS A 82 11.12 -1.31 0.90
C LYS A 82 11.77 -0.83 -0.41
N THR A 83 12.16 -1.78 -1.26
CA THR A 83 12.90 -1.51 -2.52
C THR A 83 12.01 -1.47 -3.76
N TRP A 84 10.70 -1.66 -3.59
CA TRP A 84 9.72 -1.56 -4.66
C TRP A 84 8.71 -0.46 -4.36
N TYR A 85 8.31 0.24 -5.42
CA TYR A 85 7.25 1.23 -5.42
C TYR A 85 6.60 1.22 -6.80
N PRO A 86 5.27 1.41 -6.91
CA PRO A 86 4.60 1.40 -8.20
C PRO A 86 5.03 2.60 -9.07
N ASP A 87 5.23 2.34 -10.36
CA ASP A 87 5.39 3.41 -11.34
C ASP A 87 4.15 4.30 -11.33
N GLN A 88 4.36 5.60 -11.39
CA GLN A 88 3.25 6.54 -11.45
C GLN A 88 2.67 6.52 -12.87
N PRO A 89 1.34 6.40 -13.02
CA PRO A 89 0.73 6.47 -14.33
C PRO A 89 0.95 7.86 -14.94
N ASP A 90 0.95 7.92 -16.27
CA ASP A 90 0.89 9.21 -16.97
C ASP A 90 -0.39 9.95 -16.56
N ALA A 91 -0.30 11.28 -16.53
CA ALA A 91 -1.47 12.11 -16.31
C ALA A 91 -2.47 11.89 -17.45
N PHE A 92 -3.75 11.69 -17.09
CA PHE A 92 -4.85 11.64 -18.04
C PHE A 92 -6.00 12.52 -17.54
N ASP A 93 -6.68 13.17 -18.49
CA ASP A 93 -7.86 13.99 -18.19
C ASP A 93 -8.98 13.11 -17.65
N GLY A 94 -9.76 13.63 -16.71
CA GLY A 94 -10.86 12.86 -16.14
C GLY A 94 -10.49 12.05 -14.91
N PHE A 95 -9.46 12.45 -14.16
CA PHE A 95 -9.06 11.77 -12.93
C PHE A 95 -8.64 12.75 -11.84
N ASP A 96 -9.04 12.46 -10.61
CA ASP A 96 -8.49 13.10 -9.41
C ASP A 96 -8.45 12.11 -8.24
N MET A 97 -7.58 12.39 -7.29
CA MET A 97 -7.38 11.60 -6.08
C MET A 97 -7.28 12.52 -4.87
N ALA A 98 -7.96 12.13 -3.80
CA ALA A 98 -7.79 12.69 -2.47
C ALA A 98 -7.22 11.62 -1.52
N ASN A 99 -6.49 12.07 -0.51
CA ASN A 99 -6.05 11.23 0.59
C ASN A 99 -6.55 11.84 1.90
N THR A 100 -7.21 11.03 2.71
CA THR A 100 -7.89 11.48 3.92
C THR A 100 -7.34 10.75 5.15
N PRO A 101 -6.97 11.47 6.22
CA PRO A 101 -6.37 10.84 7.38
C PRO A 101 -7.38 9.96 8.11
N PHE A 102 -6.94 8.78 8.53
CA PHE A 102 -7.70 7.84 9.35
C PHE A 102 -6.76 7.20 10.39
N HIS A 103 -6.84 7.66 11.63
CA HIS A 103 -5.87 7.31 12.67
C HIS A 103 -4.42 7.59 12.23
N ASP A 104 -3.58 6.57 12.21
CA ASP A 104 -2.16 6.59 11.82
C ASP A 104 -1.93 6.30 10.34
N MET A 105 -3.00 6.01 9.59
CA MET A 105 -2.99 5.71 8.17
C MET A 105 -3.79 6.76 7.39
N ALA A 106 -3.75 6.66 6.06
CA ALA A 106 -4.54 7.52 5.21
C ALA A 106 -5.29 6.70 4.17
N VAL A 107 -6.54 7.07 3.92
CA VAL A 107 -7.42 6.38 2.99
C VAL A 107 -7.46 7.17 1.69
N ASN A 108 -7.06 6.50 0.61
CA ASN A 108 -7.15 7.05 -0.72
C ASN A 108 -8.60 7.02 -1.19
N ALA A 109 -9.02 8.09 -1.87
CA ALA A 109 -10.32 8.23 -2.48
C ALA A 109 -10.10 8.71 -3.92
N TYR A 110 -10.74 8.08 -4.89
CA TYR A 110 -10.51 8.37 -6.29
C TYR A 110 -11.82 8.72 -6.99
N VAL A 111 -11.73 9.63 -7.96
CA VAL A 111 -12.80 9.90 -8.91
C VAL A 111 -12.24 9.85 -10.33
N VAL A 112 -12.95 9.12 -11.19
CA VAL A 112 -12.69 9.09 -12.63
C VAL A 112 -13.95 9.58 -13.33
N TRP A 113 -13.83 10.47 -14.31
CA TRP A 113 -14.95 10.96 -15.10
C TRP A 113 -14.63 11.02 -16.59
N ASP A 114 -15.66 10.88 -17.42
CA ASP A 114 -15.55 11.17 -18.85
C ASP A 114 -15.68 12.69 -19.07
N PRO A 115 -14.63 13.38 -19.57
CA PRO A 115 -14.68 14.83 -19.80
C PRO A 115 -15.76 15.26 -20.81
N ALA A 116 -16.22 14.36 -21.69
CA ALA A 116 -17.22 14.69 -22.70
C ALA A 116 -18.66 14.64 -22.16
N THR A 117 -18.93 13.79 -21.17
CA THR A 117 -20.29 13.52 -20.67
C THR A 117 -20.49 13.91 -19.21
N SER A 118 -19.42 14.20 -18.47
CA SER A 118 -19.39 14.44 -17.02
C SER A 118 -19.94 13.28 -16.20
N VAL A 119 -20.04 12.08 -16.79
CA VAL A 119 -20.38 10.87 -16.04
C VAL A 119 -19.14 10.44 -15.25
N ALA A 120 -19.30 10.31 -13.93
CA ALA A 120 -18.22 10.01 -13.01
C ALA A 120 -18.44 8.69 -12.25
N VAL A 121 -17.34 8.04 -11.89
CA VAL A 121 -17.27 6.89 -10.99
C VAL A 121 -16.34 7.24 -9.84
N VAL A 122 -16.79 6.94 -8.62
CA VAL A 122 -16.01 7.10 -7.39
C VAL A 122 -15.54 5.73 -6.91
N PHE A 123 -14.25 5.63 -6.57
CA PHE A 123 -13.67 4.46 -5.92
C PHE A 123 -13.19 4.87 -4.53
N ASP A 124 -13.79 4.24 -3.50
CA ASP A 124 -13.63 4.63 -2.10
C ASP A 124 -14.12 6.08 -1.82
N SER A 125 -14.63 6.33 -0.63
CA SER A 125 -14.99 7.69 -0.19
C SER A 125 -13.87 8.39 0.55
N GLY A 126 -12.81 7.66 0.89
CA GLY A 126 -11.91 8.08 1.96
C GLY A 126 -12.59 7.99 3.32
N ALA A 127 -11.89 8.42 4.36
CA ALA A 127 -12.45 8.69 5.68
C ALA A 127 -13.35 9.95 5.70
N ASP A 128 -13.29 10.76 4.64
CA ASP A 128 -14.09 11.97 4.45
C ASP A 128 -14.35 12.20 2.95
N SER A 129 -15.61 12.19 2.53
CA SER A 129 -16.01 12.32 1.12
C SER A 129 -16.01 13.75 0.59
N ARG A 130 -15.87 14.77 1.45
CA ARG A 130 -15.91 16.19 1.04
C ARG A 130 -14.93 16.56 -0.07
N PRO A 131 -13.68 16.05 -0.11
CA PRO A 131 -12.76 16.33 -1.21
C PRO A 131 -13.27 15.83 -2.57
N LEU A 132 -13.88 14.64 -2.61
CA LEU A 132 -14.45 14.11 -3.85
C LEU A 132 -15.67 14.90 -4.30
N LEU A 133 -16.56 15.26 -3.37
CA LEU A 133 -17.73 16.10 -3.66
C LEU A 133 -17.33 17.46 -4.21
N LYS A 134 -16.25 18.06 -3.67
CA LYS A 134 -15.68 19.30 -4.19
C LYS A 134 -15.20 19.12 -5.63
N THR A 135 -14.44 18.06 -5.90
CA THR A 135 -13.93 17.75 -7.25
C THR A 135 -15.08 17.61 -8.25
N ILE A 136 -16.10 16.84 -7.90
CA ILE A 136 -17.29 16.66 -8.75
C ILE A 136 -18.03 17.98 -8.99
N THR A 137 -18.09 18.87 -7.99
CA THR A 137 -18.73 20.19 -8.12
C THR A 137 -17.92 21.13 -9.01
N ASP A 138 -16.59 21.05 -8.98
CA ASP A 138 -15.71 21.93 -9.75
C ASP A 138 -15.60 21.50 -11.23
N HIS A 139 -15.84 20.21 -11.53
CA HIS A 139 -15.71 19.61 -12.87
C HIS A 139 -17.05 19.21 -13.52
N GLY A 140 -18.17 19.34 -12.79
CA GLY A 140 -19.53 18.95 -13.21
C GLY A 140 -20.39 20.09 -13.73
#